data_AF-D2U0C2-F1
#
_entry.id   AF-D2U0C2-F1
#
_cell.length_a   1.000
_cell.length_b   1.000
_cell.length_c   1.000
_cell.angle_alpha   90.00
_cell.angle_beta   90.00
_cell.angle_gamma   90.00
#
_symmetry.space_group_name_H-M   'P 1'
#
loop_
_entity.id
_entity.type
_entity.pdbx_description
1 polymer ?
#
loop_
_entity_poly.entity_id
_entity_poly.type
_entity_poly.pdbx_seq_one_letter_code
_entity_poly.pdbx_strand_id
1 'polypeptide(L)'
;MRQNGKMKAEIVRVDNYVVTETKALAESIHQVRATADKSWAAAQNSLQAKYDMKKGEASATWTSLVKIVYDGVSYDAGMVIGAELKNGKVSTQIGFSAQTFIVYNPANGKMEPVFAIRNGQVFLRTIFIDKGTIEELLIGSVIQSKNYQAGDTGFKIDGETGIAEFNRLLINKDFKIMGDASKIVLDNTGLAVYPASGGVIKLGRRP
;
A
#
# COMPACT_ATOMS: atom_id res chain seq x y z
N MET A 1 25.03 -5.12 -33.36
CA MET A 1 24.21 -3.98 -33.84
C MET A 1 23.70 -4.30 -35.24
N ARG A 2 22.45 -3.97 -35.57
CA ARG A 2 21.89 -4.00 -36.94
C ARG A 2 21.25 -2.64 -37.25
N GLN A 3 21.37 -2.15 -38.48
CA GLN A 3 20.85 -0.85 -38.92
C GLN A 3 20.17 -0.96 -40.29
N ASN A 4 19.04 -0.29 -40.48
CA ASN A 4 18.37 -0.12 -41.77
C ASN A 4 17.76 1.30 -41.86
N GLY A 5 18.37 2.19 -42.65
CA GLY A 5 18.00 3.61 -42.68
C GLY A 5 18.12 4.27 -41.30
N LYS A 6 17.02 4.87 -40.81
CA LYS A 6 16.92 5.50 -39.49
C LYS A 6 16.67 4.51 -38.32
N MET A 7 16.55 3.22 -38.61
CA MET A 7 16.28 2.18 -37.62
C MET A 7 17.58 1.54 -37.15
N LYS A 8 17.74 1.37 -35.83
CA LYS A 8 18.90 0.72 -35.21
C LYS A 8 18.44 -0.22 -34.10
N ALA A 9 19.06 -1.40 -34.01
CA ALA A 9 18.91 -2.33 -32.89
C ALA A 9 20.28 -2.70 -32.32
N GLU A 10 20.40 -2.66 -30.99
CA GLU A 10 21.62 -2.98 -30.26
C GLU A 10 21.36 -3.82 -29.00
N ILE A 11 22.30 -4.70 -28.72
CA ILE A 11 22.39 -5.48 -27.47
C ILE A 11 23.77 -5.18 -26.92
N VAL A 12 23.82 -4.77 -25.65
CA VAL A 12 25.05 -4.48 -24.90
C VAL A 12 25.07 -5.39 -23.69
N ARG A 13 26.16 -6.11 -23.50
CA ARG A 13 26.45 -6.85 -22.27
C ARG A 13 27.81 -6.43 -21.76
N VAL A 14 27.87 -6.06 -20.49
CA VAL A 14 29.11 -5.73 -19.79
C VAL A 14 29.14 -6.61 -18.55
N ASP A 15 30.14 -7.48 -18.48
CA ASP A 15 30.43 -8.28 -17.30
C ASP A 15 31.80 -7.84 -16.80
N ASN A 16 31.89 -7.51 -15.51
CA ASN A 16 33.12 -7.04 -14.89
C ASN A 16 33.26 -7.65 -13.50
N TYR A 17 34.50 -7.90 -13.11
CA TYR A 17 34.83 -8.32 -11.76
C TYR A 17 36.18 -7.73 -11.35
N VAL A 18 36.28 -7.36 -10.08
CA VAL A 18 37.51 -6.82 -9.50
C VAL A 18 37.74 -7.51 -8.17
N VAL A 19 38.94 -8.03 -7.97
CA VAL A 19 39.38 -8.57 -6.69
C VAL A 19 40.68 -7.90 -6.32
N THR A 20 40.73 -7.37 -5.11
CA THR A 20 41.95 -6.88 -4.44
C THR A 20 42.08 -7.61 -3.11
N GLU A 21 43.15 -7.37 -2.36
CA GLU A 21 43.37 -7.95 -1.02
C GLU A 21 42.19 -7.73 -0.06
N THR A 22 41.41 -6.67 -0.25
CA THR A 22 40.36 -6.27 0.69
C THR A 22 39.02 -5.94 0.04
N LYS A 23 38.89 -6.10 -1.28
CA LYS A 23 37.65 -5.81 -2.00
C LYS A 23 37.35 -6.86 -3.04
N ALA A 24 36.09 -7.23 -3.14
CA ALA A 24 35.54 -8.03 -4.23
C ALA A 24 34.37 -7.26 -4.85
N LEU A 25 34.30 -7.22 -6.18
CA LEU A 25 33.21 -6.65 -6.96
C LEU A 25 32.91 -7.62 -8.10
N ALA A 26 31.64 -7.88 -8.34
CA ALA A 26 31.13 -8.49 -9.55
C ALA A 26 29.94 -7.66 -10.03
N GLU A 27 29.90 -7.32 -11.31
CA GLU A 27 28.81 -6.59 -11.92
C GLU A 27 28.50 -7.13 -13.31
N SER A 28 27.22 -7.14 -13.66
CA SER A 28 26.72 -7.54 -14.97
C SER A 28 25.62 -6.57 -15.39
N ILE A 29 25.77 -5.98 -16.57
CA ILE A 29 24.78 -5.10 -17.18
C ILE A 29 24.39 -5.71 -18.52
N HIS A 30 23.10 -5.95 -18.70
CA HIS A 30 22.52 -6.38 -19.97
C HIS A 30 21.48 -5.37 -20.42
N GLN A 31 21.71 -4.75 -21.57
CA GLN A 31 20.82 -3.76 -22.17
C GLN A 31 20.45 -4.17 -23.59
N VAL A 32 19.18 -4.05 -23.93
CA VAL A 32 18.68 -4.10 -25.31
C VAL A 32 18.05 -2.75 -25.65
N ARG A 33 18.27 -2.27 -26.87
CA ARG A 33 17.69 -1.00 -27.35
C ARG A 33 17.32 -1.09 -28.82
N ALA A 34 16.16 -0.54 -29.15
CA ALA A 34 15.71 -0.25 -30.51
C ALA A 34 15.50 1.25 -30.67
N THR A 35 15.99 1.83 -31.76
CA THR A 35 15.94 3.27 -32.05
C THR A 35 15.33 3.49 -33.43
N ALA A 36 14.49 4.53 -33.53
CA ALA A 36 13.89 5.03 -34.76
C ALA A 36 13.99 6.55 -34.76
N ASP A 37 14.90 7.11 -35.57
CA ASP A 37 15.19 8.54 -35.58
C ASP A 37 15.56 9.09 -34.18
N LYS A 38 14.76 9.99 -33.60
CA LYS A 38 14.95 10.56 -32.25
C LYS A 38 14.29 9.76 -31.12
N SER A 39 13.48 8.75 -31.46
CA SER A 39 12.73 7.94 -30.50
C SER A 39 13.43 6.60 -30.27
N TRP A 40 13.32 6.05 -29.06
CA TRP A 40 13.90 4.75 -28.75
C TRP A 40 13.18 4.05 -27.60
N ALA A 41 13.26 2.72 -27.58
CA ALA A 41 12.84 1.88 -26.48
C ALA A 41 14.04 1.05 -25.99
N ALA A 42 14.22 0.96 -24.69
CA ALA A 42 15.28 0.16 -24.09
C ALA A 42 14.78 -0.60 -22.86
N ALA A 43 15.38 -1.76 -22.64
CA ALA A 43 15.27 -2.51 -21.40
C ALA A 43 16.68 -2.81 -20.91
N GLN A 44 16.91 -2.66 -19.61
CA GLN A 44 18.18 -2.92 -18.95
C GLN A 44 17.95 -3.77 -17.70
N ASN A 45 18.83 -4.74 -17.49
CA ASN A 45 18.97 -5.48 -16.25
C ASN A 45 20.40 -5.30 -15.75
N SER A 46 20.57 -4.98 -14.48
CA SER A 46 21.87 -4.76 -13.84
C SER A 46 21.94 -5.55 -12.54
N LEU A 47 23.01 -6.30 -12.37
CA LEU A 47 23.36 -7.02 -11.15
C LEU A 47 24.69 -6.48 -10.64
N GLN A 48 24.80 -6.24 -9.35
CA GLN A 48 26.08 -5.89 -8.72
C GLN A 48 26.17 -6.53 -7.34
N ALA A 49 27.31 -7.11 -7.03
CA ALA A 49 27.67 -7.58 -5.70
C ALA A 49 29.05 -7.03 -5.33
N LYS A 50 29.17 -6.45 -4.15
CA LYS A 50 30.41 -5.84 -3.65
C LYS A 50 30.64 -6.24 -2.20
N TYR A 51 31.90 -6.46 -1.86
CA TYR A 51 32.38 -6.64 -0.50
C TYR A 51 33.63 -5.78 -0.28
N ASP A 52 33.70 -5.07 0.85
CA ASP A 52 34.86 -4.29 1.29
C ASP A 52 35.23 -4.74 2.72
N MET A 53 36.26 -5.58 2.82
CA MET A 53 36.73 -6.16 4.09
C MET A 53 37.26 -5.10 5.04
N LYS A 54 37.91 -4.04 4.53
CA LYS A 54 38.48 -2.97 5.40
C LYS A 54 37.38 -2.20 6.11
N LYS A 55 36.24 -2.01 5.44
CA LYS A 55 35.09 -1.31 6.00
C LYS A 55 34.11 -2.24 6.70
N GLY A 56 34.23 -3.55 6.50
CA GLY A 56 33.19 -4.50 6.92
C GLY A 56 31.84 -4.21 6.25
N GLU A 57 31.88 -3.71 5.01
CA GLU A 57 30.71 -3.31 4.23
C GLU A 57 30.48 -4.28 3.08
N ALA A 58 29.22 -4.55 2.76
CA ALA A 58 28.86 -5.34 1.59
C ALA A 58 27.57 -4.80 0.97
N SER A 59 27.38 -4.99 -0.32
CA SER A 59 26.12 -4.69 -0.98
C SER A 59 25.83 -5.66 -2.11
N ALA A 60 24.55 -5.91 -2.34
CA ALA A 60 24.05 -6.60 -3.51
C ALA A 60 22.87 -5.81 -4.06
N THR A 61 22.83 -5.58 -5.37
CA THR A 61 21.73 -4.88 -6.03
C THR A 61 21.32 -5.59 -7.30
N TRP A 62 20.01 -5.61 -7.55
CA TRP A 62 19.40 -6.02 -8.80
C TRP A 62 18.44 -4.94 -9.26
N THR A 63 18.73 -4.35 -10.42
CA THR A 63 17.91 -3.31 -11.04
C THR A 63 17.38 -3.80 -12.38
N SER A 64 16.08 -3.62 -12.62
CA SER A 64 15.46 -3.78 -13.93
C SER A 64 14.79 -2.46 -14.31
N LEU A 65 15.12 -1.94 -15.48
CA LEU A 65 14.59 -0.67 -16.00
C LEU A 65 14.07 -0.89 -17.41
N VAL A 66 12.90 -0.34 -17.71
CA VAL A 66 12.41 -0.14 -19.06
C VAL A 66 12.21 1.34 -19.30
N LYS A 67 12.52 1.81 -20.51
CA LYS A 67 12.36 3.22 -20.86
C LYS A 67 12.00 3.37 -22.34
N ILE A 68 11.01 4.21 -22.61
CA ILE A 68 10.66 4.68 -23.94
C ILE A 68 10.90 6.18 -23.97
N VAL A 69 11.59 6.64 -25.01
CA VAL A 69 11.68 8.06 -25.37
C VAL A 69 10.92 8.24 -26.67
N TYR A 70 9.90 9.11 -26.63
CA TYR A 70 9.06 9.43 -27.76
C TYR A 70 8.85 10.94 -27.80
N ASP A 71 9.16 11.58 -28.93
CA ASP A 71 9.06 13.03 -29.12
C ASP A 71 9.74 13.86 -28.02
N GLY A 72 10.88 13.37 -27.53
CA GLY A 72 11.66 14.03 -26.47
C GLY A 72 11.13 13.79 -25.04
N VAL A 73 9.98 13.13 -24.88
CA VAL A 73 9.41 12.77 -23.59
C VAL A 73 9.87 11.36 -23.18
N SER A 74 10.28 11.20 -21.92
CA SER A 74 10.68 9.92 -21.34
C SER A 74 9.56 9.30 -20.53
N TYR A 75 9.30 8.01 -20.74
CA TYR A 75 8.41 7.18 -19.95
C TYR A 75 9.19 5.96 -19.47
N ASP A 76 9.23 5.74 -18.16
CA ASP A 76 9.99 4.63 -17.57
C ASP A 76 9.19 3.88 -16.51
N ALA A 77 9.61 2.64 -16.30
CA ALA A 77 9.23 1.83 -15.16
C ALA A 77 10.43 1.00 -14.73
N GLY A 78 10.51 0.69 -13.44
CA GLY A 78 11.64 -0.07 -12.92
C GLY A 78 11.39 -0.75 -11.59
N MET A 79 12.27 -1.69 -11.29
CA MET A 79 12.38 -2.41 -10.03
C MET A 79 13.81 -2.34 -9.54
N VAL A 80 14.00 -2.11 -8.24
CA VAL A 80 15.29 -2.18 -7.57
C VAL A 80 15.15 -3.08 -6.35
N ILE A 81 16.02 -4.08 -6.23
CA ILE A 81 16.19 -4.93 -5.06
C ILE A 81 17.59 -4.67 -4.53
N GLY A 82 17.73 -4.46 -3.22
CA GLY A 82 19.00 -4.16 -2.58
C GLY A 82 19.15 -4.82 -1.23
N ALA A 83 20.39 -5.18 -0.90
CA ALA A 83 20.83 -5.51 0.44
C ALA A 83 22.14 -4.77 0.73
N GLU A 84 22.30 -4.24 1.93
CA GLU A 84 23.50 -3.53 2.37
C GLU A 84 23.88 -3.97 3.78
N LEU A 85 25.16 -4.31 3.97
CA LEU A 85 25.80 -4.46 5.27
C LEU A 85 26.59 -3.17 5.52
N LYS A 86 26.24 -2.45 6.58
CA LYS A 86 26.95 -1.24 7.00
C LYS A 86 27.00 -1.17 8.52
N ASN A 87 28.18 -0.90 9.08
CA ASN A 87 28.40 -0.84 10.53
C ASN A 87 27.86 -2.10 11.27
N GLY A 88 28.05 -3.28 10.69
CA GLY A 88 27.61 -4.56 11.27
C GLY A 88 26.10 -4.81 11.22
N LYS A 89 25.31 -3.95 10.55
CA LYS A 89 23.86 -4.12 10.39
C LYS A 89 23.52 -4.38 8.94
N VAL A 90 22.62 -5.33 8.72
CA VAL A 90 22.07 -5.64 7.39
C VAL A 90 20.72 -4.95 7.22
N SER A 91 20.55 -4.21 6.13
CA SER A 91 19.26 -3.71 5.65
C SER A 91 18.96 -4.28 4.27
N THR A 92 17.68 -4.55 4.00
CA THR A 92 17.21 -5.00 2.68
C THR A 92 16.03 -4.15 2.23
N GLN A 93 15.90 -3.95 0.93
CA GLN A 93 14.86 -3.13 0.34
C GLN A 93 14.47 -3.65 -1.04
N ILE A 94 13.19 -3.47 -1.38
CA ILE A 94 12.67 -3.63 -2.73
C ILE A 94 11.81 -2.41 -3.05
N GLY A 95 11.98 -1.86 -4.24
CA GLY A 95 11.25 -0.69 -4.72
C GLY A 95 10.78 -0.88 -6.15
N PHE A 96 9.65 -0.26 -6.46
CA PHE A 96 9.05 -0.22 -7.80
C PHE A 96 8.77 1.24 -8.18
N SER A 97 9.08 1.62 -9.40
CA SER A 97 8.71 2.90 -10.00
C SER A 97 7.85 2.62 -11.22
N ALA A 98 6.60 3.07 -11.23
CA ALA A 98 5.70 2.97 -12.36
C ALA A 98 4.50 3.92 -12.18
N GLN A 99 3.91 4.38 -13.29
CA GLN A 99 2.60 5.06 -13.27
C GLN A 99 1.47 4.13 -12.81
N THR A 100 1.64 2.83 -13.05
CA THR A 100 0.67 1.79 -12.70
C THR A 100 1.42 0.50 -12.34
N PHE A 101 1.20 0.02 -11.12
CA PHE A 101 1.68 -1.28 -10.66
C PHE A 101 0.47 -2.16 -10.36
N ILE A 102 0.44 -3.40 -10.85
CA ILE A 102 -0.72 -4.30 -10.73
C ILE A 102 -0.22 -5.70 -10.37
N VAL A 103 -0.86 -6.30 -9.38
CA VAL A 103 -0.81 -7.74 -9.14
C VAL A 103 -2.15 -8.32 -9.58
N TYR A 104 -2.13 -9.34 -10.44
CA TYR A 104 -3.34 -9.98 -10.96
C TYR A 104 -3.31 -11.49 -10.75
N ASN A 105 -4.48 -12.10 -10.63
CA ASN A 105 -4.67 -13.55 -10.60
C ASN A 105 -5.14 -14.02 -11.98
N PRO A 106 -4.38 -14.86 -12.71
CA PRO A 106 -4.75 -15.35 -14.04
C PRO A 106 -5.83 -16.46 -14.03
N ALA A 107 -6.74 -16.44 -13.05
CA ALA A 107 -7.81 -17.45 -12.95
C ALA A 107 -8.78 -17.36 -14.15
N ASN A 108 -9.17 -18.51 -14.68
CA ASN A 108 -10.17 -18.63 -15.77
C ASN A 108 -9.83 -17.83 -17.05
N GLY A 109 -8.55 -17.64 -17.35
CA GLY A 109 -8.11 -16.92 -18.54
C GLY A 109 -8.36 -15.41 -18.51
N LYS A 110 -8.77 -14.86 -17.36
CA LYS A 110 -8.95 -13.42 -17.16
C LYS A 110 -7.82 -12.89 -16.28
N MET A 111 -7.31 -11.71 -16.61
CA MET A 111 -6.38 -10.97 -15.75
C MET A 111 -7.19 -10.11 -14.79
N GLU A 112 -7.55 -10.68 -13.63
CA GLU A 112 -8.28 -9.95 -12.60
C GLU A 112 -7.29 -9.30 -11.61
N PRO A 113 -7.18 -7.96 -11.56
CA PRO A 113 -6.28 -7.30 -10.62
C PRO A 113 -6.79 -7.47 -9.18
N VAL A 114 -5.91 -7.92 -8.29
CA VAL A 114 -6.19 -8.06 -6.85
C VAL A 114 -5.61 -6.90 -6.04
N PHE A 115 -4.57 -6.25 -6.56
CA PHE A 115 -3.92 -5.07 -6.01
C PHE A 115 -3.44 -4.17 -7.15
N ALA A 116 -3.68 -2.88 -7.05
CA ALA A 116 -3.10 -1.92 -7.98
C ALA A 116 -2.69 -0.61 -7.28
N ILE A 117 -1.59 -0.03 -7.73
CA ILE A 117 -1.18 1.34 -7.39
C ILE A 117 -1.29 2.16 -8.67
N ARG A 118 -2.13 3.19 -8.68
CA ARG A 118 -2.31 4.13 -9.80
C ARG A 118 -2.68 5.50 -9.26
N ASN A 119 -2.22 6.57 -9.92
CA ASN A 119 -2.53 7.95 -9.51
C ASN A 119 -2.24 8.24 -8.02
N GLY A 120 -1.18 7.64 -7.47
CA GLY A 120 -0.82 7.79 -6.05
C GLY A 120 -1.75 7.08 -5.06
N GLN A 121 -2.68 6.25 -5.53
CA GLN A 121 -3.67 5.56 -4.71
C GLN A 121 -3.53 4.04 -4.83
N VAL A 122 -3.82 3.34 -3.74
CA VAL A 122 -3.93 1.87 -3.69
C VAL A 122 -5.38 1.48 -3.93
N PHE A 123 -5.59 0.53 -4.84
CA PHE A 123 -6.88 -0.07 -5.15
C PHE A 123 -6.86 -1.55 -4.77
N LEU A 124 -7.84 -1.93 -3.96
CA LEU A 124 -8.09 -3.29 -3.50
C LEU A 124 -9.56 -3.62 -3.74
N ARG A 125 -9.86 -4.74 -4.40
CA ARG A 125 -11.26 -5.15 -4.65
C ARG A 125 -11.92 -5.72 -3.40
N THR A 126 -11.21 -6.62 -2.73
CA THR A 126 -11.65 -7.29 -1.50
C THR A 126 -10.40 -7.70 -0.75
N ILE A 127 -10.42 -7.55 0.58
CA ILE A 127 -9.33 -7.96 1.46
C ILE A 127 -9.91 -8.85 2.56
N PHE A 128 -9.20 -9.94 2.88
CA PHE A 128 -9.47 -10.79 4.03
C PHE A 128 -8.35 -10.60 5.03
N ILE A 129 -8.69 -10.18 6.25
CA ILE A 129 -7.74 -9.91 7.33
C ILE A 129 -8.13 -10.80 8.51
N ASP A 130 -7.25 -11.70 8.94
CA ASP A 130 -7.47 -12.52 10.15
C ASP A 130 -7.41 -11.66 11.41
N LYS A 131 -6.34 -10.86 11.56
CA LYS A 131 -6.17 -9.89 12.63
C LYS A 131 -5.41 -8.66 12.11
N GLY A 132 -5.88 -7.47 12.45
CA GLY A 132 -5.22 -6.21 12.12
C GLY A 132 -5.53 -5.13 13.15
N THR A 133 -4.57 -4.23 13.36
CA THR A 133 -4.75 -3.01 14.16
C THR A 133 -4.76 -1.83 13.19
N ILE A 134 -5.73 -0.93 13.33
CA ILE A 134 -5.82 0.31 12.58
C ILE A 134 -5.74 1.45 13.59
N GLU A 135 -4.71 2.29 13.49
CA GLU A 135 -4.53 3.45 14.37
C GLU A 135 -5.50 4.58 14.01
N GLU A 136 -5.69 4.83 12.71
CA GLU A 136 -6.60 5.83 12.17
C GLU A 136 -7.25 5.34 10.86
N LEU A 137 -8.55 5.62 10.68
CA LEU A 137 -9.28 5.34 9.45
C LEU A 137 -10.24 6.47 9.11
N LEU A 138 -10.01 7.13 7.97
CA LEU A 138 -10.96 8.08 7.41
C LEU A 138 -11.94 7.36 6.49
N ILE A 139 -13.24 7.44 6.81
CA ILE A 139 -14.31 6.75 6.09
C ILE A 139 -15.01 7.76 5.19
N GLY A 140 -14.89 7.58 3.88
CA GLY A 140 -15.54 8.47 2.91
C GLY A 140 -17.03 8.20 2.70
N SER A 141 -17.49 6.96 2.92
CA SER A 141 -18.90 6.58 2.71
C SER A 141 -19.41 5.74 3.88
N VAL A 142 -19.28 4.41 3.86
CA VAL A 142 -19.92 3.56 4.90
C VAL A 142 -19.02 2.45 5.40
N ILE A 143 -19.19 2.09 6.68
CA ILE A 143 -18.83 0.77 7.23
C ILE A 143 -20.11 0.06 7.58
N GLN A 144 -20.34 -1.13 7.03
CA GLN A 144 -21.58 -1.87 7.26
C GLN A 144 -21.40 -3.38 7.25
N SER A 145 -22.36 -4.08 7.83
CA SER A 145 -22.50 -5.52 7.67
C SER A 145 -22.77 -5.88 6.20
N LYS A 146 -22.22 -7.00 5.73
CA LYS A 146 -22.43 -7.48 4.35
C LYS A 146 -23.92 -7.68 4.01
N ASN A 147 -24.75 -8.03 5.00
CA ASN A 147 -26.18 -8.28 4.89
C ASN A 147 -27.04 -7.21 5.58
N TYR A 148 -26.51 -5.98 5.72
CA TYR A 148 -27.28 -4.88 6.33
C TYR A 148 -28.59 -4.62 5.57
N GLN A 149 -29.68 -4.49 6.33
CA GLN A 149 -30.99 -4.03 5.86
C GLN A 149 -31.55 -3.08 6.91
N ALA A 150 -31.94 -1.88 6.48
CA ALA A 150 -32.43 -0.83 7.37
C ALA A 150 -33.63 -1.33 8.20
N GLY A 151 -33.54 -1.19 9.52
CA GLY A 151 -34.57 -1.60 10.47
C GLY A 151 -34.73 -3.11 10.70
N ASP A 152 -33.85 -3.97 10.15
CA ASP A 152 -33.97 -5.43 10.28
C ASP A 152 -32.67 -6.14 10.71
N THR A 153 -31.63 -6.07 9.87
CA THR A 153 -30.44 -6.92 10.03
C THR A 153 -29.15 -6.10 9.92
N GLY A 154 -28.14 -6.47 10.70
CA GLY A 154 -26.79 -5.89 10.63
C GLY A 154 -26.65 -4.49 11.24
N PHE A 155 -25.58 -3.80 10.86
CA PHE A 155 -25.31 -2.42 11.24
C PHE A 155 -24.78 -1.62 10.04
N LYS A 156 -24.90 -0.30 10.12
CA LYS A 156 -24.32 0.68 9.19
C LYS A 156 -23.81 1.89 9.98
N ILE A 157 -22.60 2.35 9.68
CA ILE A 157 -22.04 3.64 10.11
C ILE A 157 -21.75 4.42 8.84
N ASP A 158 -22.36 5.59 8.70
CA ASP A 158 -22.28 6.44 7.52
C ASP A 158 -21.40 7.66 7.82
N GLY A 159 -20.25 7.73 7.16
CA GLY A 159 -19.24 8.78 7.34
C GLY A 159 -19.62 10.11 6.69
N GLU A 160 -20.55 10.14 5.72
CA GLU A 160 -21.01 11.37 5.09
C GLU A 160 -22.07 12.08 5.94
N THR A 161 -23.01 11.30 6.47
CA THR A 161 -24.15 11.82 7.24
C THR A 161 -23.94 11.79 8.76
N GLY A 162 -22.99 11.00 9.24
CA GLY A 162 -22.77 10.75 10.67
C GLY A 162 -23.80 9.81 11.32
N ILE A 163 -24.72 9.24 10.54
CA ILE A 163 -25.75 8.33 11.06
C ILE A 163 -25.15 6.95 11.33
N ALA A 164 -25.45 6.39 12.51
CA ALA A 164 -25.15 5.00 12.85
C ALA A 164 -26.43 4.24 13.21
N GLU A 165 -26.64 3.09 12.58
CA GLU A 165 -27.75 2.18 12.84
C GLU A 165 -27.22 0.80 13.23
N PHE A 166 -27.71 0.27 14.35
CA PHE A 166 -27.42 -1.08 14.82
C PHE A 166 -28.74 -1.81 15.13
N ASN A 167 -29.16 -2.73 14.25
CA ASN A 167 -30.48 -3.37 14.35
C ASN A 167 -30.63 -4.32 15.55
N ARG A 168 -29.52 -4.83 16.10
CA ARG A 168 -29.49 -5.75 17.25
C ARG A 168 -28.38 -5.40 18.23
N LEU A 169 -28.26 -4.11 18.59
CA LEU A 169 -27.26 -3.64 19.56
C LEU A 169 -27.53 -4.21 20.95
N LEU A 170 -26.61 -5.03 21.48
CA LEU A 170 -26.61 -5.47 22.87
C LEU A 170 -25.54 -4.68 23.64
N ILE A 171 -25.95 -3.98 24.70
CA ILE A 171 -25.06 -3.27 25.60
C ILE A 171 -25.10 -3.98 26.96
N ASN A 172 -23.97 -4.58 27.35
CA ASN A 172 -23.80 -5.15 28.68
C ASN A 172 -23.13 -4.09 29.57
N LYS A 173 -23.72 -3.84 30.76
CA LYS A 173 -23.35 -2.77 31.72
C LYS A 173 -24.02 -1.43 31.39
N ASP A 174 -23.34 -0.33 31.71
CA ASP A 174 -23.93 1.00 31.71
C ASP A 174 -24.11 1.54 30.28
N PHE A 175 -25.17 2.33 30.07
CA PHE A 175 -25.45 3.02 28.82
C PHE A 175 -25.62 4.53 29.08
N LYS A 176 -25.04 5.37 28.21
CA LYS A 176 -25.05 6.82 28.36
C LYS A 176 -25.20 7.51 27.00
N ILE A 177 -26.15 8.44 26.91
CA ILE A 177 -26.29 9.38 25.80
C ILE A 177 -26.01 10.78 26.32
N MET A 178 -25.18 11.56 25.62
CA MET A 178 -24.89 12.95 25.91
C MET A 178 -25.26 13.81 24.69
N GLY A 179 -26.03 14.86 24.91
CA GLY A 179 -26.14 16.00 24.01
C GLY A 179 -25.56 17.25 24.67
N ASP A 180 -25.59 18.38 23.96
CA ASP A 180 -24.92 19.63 24.39
C ASP A 180 -25.32 20.10 25.79
N ALA A 181 -26.60 19.94 26.16
CA ALA A 181 -27.12 20.34 27.48
C ALA A 181 -27.94 19.25 28.19
N SER A 182 -28.02 18.04 27.64
CA SER A 182 -28.89 16.96 28.15
C SER A 182 -28.18 15.62 28.19
N LYS A 183 -28.58 14.76 29.13
CA LYS A 183 -27.97 13.43 29.30
C LYS A 183 -29.01 12.38 29.68
N ILE A 184 -28.86 11.16 29.14
CA ILE A 184 -29.56 9.95 29.60
C ILE A 184 -28.50 8.97 30.12
N VAL A 185 -28.72 8.39 31.31
CA VAL A 185 -27.86 7.34 31.89
C VAL A 185 -28.72 6.19 32.37
N LEU A 186 -28.34 4.97 32.02
CA LEU A 186 -28.82 3.73 32.61
C LEU A 186 -27.64 3.02 33.25
N ASP A 187 -27.70 2.81 34.57
CA ASP A 187 -26.67 2.15 35.37
C ASP A 187 -27.30 1.22 36.43
N ASN A 188 -26.50 0.73 37.38
CA ASN A 188 -26.97 -0.16 38.45
C ASN A 188 -27.98 0.49 39.43
N THR A 189 -28.16 1.81 39.38
CA THR A 189 -29.12 2.56 40.21
C THR A 189 -30.47 2.79 39.49
N GLY A 190 -30.50 2.64 38.16
CA GLY A 190 -31.69 2.78 37.34
C GLY A 190 -31.49 3.73 36.14
N LEU A 191 -32.59 4.26 35.62
CA LEU A 191 -32.62 5.23 34.54
C LEU A 191 -32.66 6.66 35.11
N ALA A 192 -31.76 7.52 34.65
CA ALA A 192 -31.74 8.95 34.95
C ALA A 192 -31.75 9.78 33.66
N VAL A 193 -32.66 10.76 33.60
CA VAL A 193 -32.76 11.74 32.51
C VAL A 193 -32.51 13.14 33.05
N TYR A 194 -31.54 13.83 32.47
CA TYR A 194 -31.13 15.19 32.81
C TYR A 194 -31.54 16.11 31.67
N PRO A 195 -32.67 16.84 31.80
CA PRO A 195 -33.11 17.80 30.78
C PRO A 195 -32.27 19.08 30.81
N ALA A 196 -32.24 19.80 29.69
CA ALA A 196 -31.49 21.06 29.56
C ALA A 196 -31.99 22.18 30.50
N SER A 197 -33.26 22.11 30.92
CA SER A 197 -33.87 23.05 31.87
C SER A 197 -33.39 22.89 33.32
N GLY A 198 -32.58 21.86 33.62
CA GLY A 198 -32.17 21.50 34.98
C GLY A 198 -33.12 20.50 35.67
N GLY A 199 -32.66 19.93 36.78
CA GLY A 199 -33.35 18.85 37.51
C GLY A 199 -32.95 17.44 37.04
N VAL A 200 -33.58 16.40 37.61
CA VAL A 200 -33.37 15.01 37.20
C VAL A 200 -34.66 14.21 37.34
N ILE A 201 -34.98 13.43 36.30
CA ILE A 201 -36.03 12.41 36.35
C ILE A 201 -35.33 11.08 36.61
N LYS A 202 -35.74 10.36 37.66
CA LYS A 202 -35.17 9.05 38.02
C LYS A 202 -36.23 7.97 38.06
N LEU A 203 -35.93 6.82 37.47
CA LEU A 203 -36.70 5.58 37.55
C LEU A 203 -35.77 4.44 37.99
N GLY A 204 -35.94 3.95 39.22
CA GLY A 204 -35.04 2.97 39.82
C GLY A 204 -35.02 3.06 41.35
N ARG A 205 -34.21 2.22 42.00
CA ARG A 205 -34.15 2.20 43.48
C ARG A 205 -33.52 3.51 43.96
N ARG A 206 -34.23 4.25 44.84
CA ARG A 206 -33.59 5.29 45.64
C ARG A 206 -32.51 4.61 46.50
N PRO A 207 -31.30 5.20 46.63
CA PRO A 207 -30.34 4.74 47.62
C PRO A 207 -30.96 4.76 49.03
#